data_AF-A0AAU7Q437-F1
#
_entry.id   AF-A0AAU7Q437-F1
#
_cell.length_a   1.000
_cell.length_b   1.000
_cell.length_c   1.000
_cell.angle_alpha   90.00
_cell.angle_beta   90.00
_cell.angle_gamma   90.00
#
_symmetry.space_group_name_H-M   'P 1'
#
loop_
_entity.id
_entity.type
_entity.pdbx_description
1 polymer ?
#
loop_
_entity_poly.entity_id
_entity_poly.type
_entity_poly.pdbx_seq_one_letter_code
_entity_poly.pdbx_strand_id
1 'polypeptide(L)'
;MTALRCSRIPYFSGVQDIAIERLAEDRLKLTCRTGGKQRAFEAGHIGLHEGVIPEQHIARSAGCAYRWDDVTLSFTPVRDRELESSVPGIFIAGDAGGTGGAMAAVAEGEIAAIAILRRLEKISPTAASRGYKQAERERAAHLAPRPLLDRLYRPTPSVAAPADDAVICRCEEIGCREIRAAIAAGCDGPNQLKAFLRTGMGPCQGRLCGTTISMLIAAQRKVSPDEAGFYTVRSPLSPVTVGELADLSEDSELPPDSTT
;
A
#
# COMPACT_ATOMS: atom_id res chain seq x y z
N MET A 1 -6.13 14.68 22.12
CA MET A 1 -7.34 15.54 21.97
C MET A 1 -7.20 16.93 22.59
N THR A 2 -6.38 17.12 23.64
CA THR A 2 -6.20 18.42 24.30
C THR A 2 -5.76 19.53 23.33
N ALA A 3 -4.77 19.27 22.47
CA ALA A 3 -4.31 20.23 21.47
C ALA A 3 -5.43 20.71 20.53
N LEU A 4 -6.20 19.78 19.94
CA LEU A 4 -7.33 20.13 19.05
C LEU A 4 -8.41 20.96 19.77
N ARG A 5 -8.73 20.60 21.02
CA ARG A 5 -9.69 21.36 21.85
C ARG A 5 -9.18 22.75 22.18
N CYS A 6 -7.90 22.89 22.53
CA CYS A 6 -7.26 24.19 22.78
C CYS A 6 -7.24 25.08 21.53
N SER A 7 -7.10 24.49 20.35
CA SER A 7 -7.16 25.19 19.06
C SER A 7 -8.57 25.48 18.54
N ARG A 8 -9.62 25.10 19.29
CA ARG A 8 -11.04 25.28 18.92
C ARG A 8 -11.41 24.67 17.55
N ILE A 9 -10.69 23.65 17.11
CA ILE A 9 -10.99 22.95 15.86
C ILE A 9 -12.18 22.01 16.12
N PRO A 10 -13.31 22.15 15.39
CA PRO A 10 -14.43 21.23 15.53
C PRO A 10 -14.00 19.79 15.25
N TYR A 11 -14.40 18.87 16.12
CA TYR A 11 -14.11 17.44 15.99
C TYR A 11 -15.42 16.65 15.98
N PHE A 12 -15.59 15.82 14.94
CA PHE A 12 -16.73 14.94 14.78
C PHE A 12 -16.23 13.49 14.82
N SER A 13 -16.91 12.63 15.56
CA SER A 13 -16.61 11.20 15.65
C SER A 13 -17.76 10.36 15.07
N GLY A 14 -17.45 9.11 14.73
CA GLY A 14 -18.43 8.18 14.13
C GLY A 14 -19.01 8.71 12.82
N VAL A 15 -18.16 9.35 12.00
CA VAL A 15 -18.55 9.88 10.68
C VAL A 15 -18.72 8.72 9.71
N GLN A 16 -19.84 8.71 8.99
CA GLN A 16 -20.23 7.69 8.02
C GLN A 16 -20.75 8.36 6.74
N ASP A 17 -20.90 7.57 5.68
CA ASP A 17 -21.54 7.99 4.41
C ASP A 17 -20.91 9.27 3.84
N ILE A 18 -19.57 9.30 3.79
CA ILE A 18 -18.81 10.44 3.27
C ILE A 18 -18.99 10.50 1.75
N ALA A 19 -19.48 11.63 1.25
CA ALA A 19 -19.45 11.96 -0.17
C ALA A 19 -18.84 13.35 -0.38
N ILE A 20 -18.07 13.48 -1.45
CA ILE A 20 -17.37 14.72 -1.80
C ILE A 20 -17.78 15.09 -3.21
N GLU A 21 -18.39 16.27 -3.34
CA GLU A 21 -18.86 16.82 -4.60
C GLU A 21 -18.11 18.11 -4.92
N ARG A 22 -17.81 18.34 -6.21
CA ARG A 22 -17.30 19.62 -6.68
C ARG A 22 -18.47 20.54 -7.03
N LEU A 23 -18.57 21.69 -6.36
CA LEU A 23 -19.58 22.71 -6.64
C LEU A 23 -19.08 23.80 -7.60
N ALA A 24 -17.77 24.09 -7.57
CA ALA A 24 -17.07 25.01 -8.47
C ALA A 24 -15.56 24.67 -8.47
N GLU A 25 -14.74 25.44 -9.17
CA GLU A 25 -13.29 25.21 -9.27
C GLU A 25 -12.60 25.14 -7.89
N ASP A 26 -12.87 26.11 -7.01
CA ASP A 26 -12.29 26.19 -5.65
C ASP A 26 -13.32 25.91 -4.54
N ARG A 27 -14.38 25.16 -4.85
CA ARG A 27 -15.45 24.90 -3.89
C ARG A 27 -15.89 23.45 -3.93
N LEU A 28 -15.60 22.75 -2.84
CA LEU A 28 -16.00 21.38 -2.58
C LEU A 28 -17.08 21.34 -1.50
N LYS A 29 -17.94 20.33 -1.58
CA LYS A 29 -18.94 20.02 -0.56
C LYS A 29 -18.70 18.62 -0.04
N LEU A 30 -18.52 18.50 1.27
CA LEU A 30 -18.49 17.25 2.01
C LEU A 30 -19.88 17.03 2.62
N THR A 31 -20.52 15.91 2.30
CA THR A 31 -21.70 15.43 3.05
C THR A 31 -21.31 14.21 3.86
N CYS A 32 -21.88 14.09 5.06
CA CYS A 32 -21.67 12.93 5.91
C CYS A 32 -22.78 12.77 6.96
N ARG A 33 -22.87 11.58 7.53
CA ARG A 33 -23.73 11.28 8.69
C ARG A 33 -22.89 11.16 9.95
N THR A 34 -23.26 11.90 11.00
CA THR A 34 -22.61 11.82 12.32
C THR A 34 -23.63 12.13 13.42
N GLY A 35 -23.62 11.33 14.49
CA GLY A 35 -24.60 11.45 15.58
C GLY A 35 -26.05 11.31 15.12
N GLY A 36 -26.29 10.46 14.12
CA GLY A 36 -27.62 10.23 13.53
C GLY A 36 -28.15 11.37 12.65
N LYS A 37 -27.38 12.45 12.44
CA LYS A 37 -27.79 13.59 11.61
C LYS A 37 -26.94 13.67 10.35
N GLN A 38 -27.58 14.05 9.25
CA GLN A 38 -26.89 14.47 8.04
C GLN A 38 -26.26 15.85 8.27
N ARG A 39 -25.03 16.02 7.77
CA ARG A 39 -24.28 17.28 7.81
C ARG A 39 -23.65 17.54 6.46
N ALA A 40 -23.49 18.82 6.16
CA ALA A 40 -22.80 19.29 4.98
C ALA A 40 -21.80 20.38 5.37
N PHE A 41 -20.64 20.37 4.72
CA PHE A 41 -19.57 21.34 4.91
C PHE A 41 -19.07 21.78 3.54
N GLU A 42 -18.81 23.07 3.37
CA GLU A 42 -18.13 23.59 2.19
C GLU A 42 -16.69 23.93 2.54
N ALA A 43 -15.76 23.60 1.65
CA ALA A 43 -14.34 23.86 1.82
C ALA A 43 -13.64 24.01 0.47
N GLY A 44 -12.55 24.77 0.42
CA GLY A 44 -11.66 24.80 -0.75
C GLY A 44 -10.81 23.53 -0.86
N HIS A 45 -10.52 22.87 0.26
CA HIS A 45 -9.71 21.65 0.32
C HIS A 45 -10.29 20.63 1.29
N ILE A 46 -10.20 19.36 0.91
CA ILE A 46 -10.58 18.23 1.76
C ILE A 46 -9.41 17.25 1.81
N GLY A 47 -8.89 17.00 3.00
CA GLY A 47 -7.93 15.93 3.25
C GLY A 47 -8.67 14.66 3.66
N LEU A 48 -8.54 13.60 2.85
CA LEU A 48 -9.11 12.28 3.12
C LEU A 48 -7.99 11.30 3.48
N HIS A 49 -8.14 10.61 4.61
CA HIS A 49 -7.24 9.55 5.04
C HIS A 49 -8.06 8.32 5.43
N GLU A 50 -7.99 7.25 4.63
CA GLU A 50 -8.74 6.01 4.85
C GLU A 50 -7.87 4.83 5.28
N GLY A 51 -6.60 5.09 5.58
CA GLY A 51 -5.64 4.09 6.02
C GLY A 51 -4.30 4.27 5.33
N VAL A 52 -3.37 3.41 5.71
CA VAL A 52 -2.08 3.25 5.04
C VAL A 52 -1.91 1.78 4.71
N ILE A 53 -1.32 1.49 3.56
CA ILE A 53 -0.99 0.13 3.14
C ILE A 53 0.52 0.05 2.88
N PRO A 54 1.14 -1.12 3.06
CA PRO A 54 2.55 -1.29 2.74
C PRO A 54 2.86 -0.95 1.28
N GLU A 55 4.04 -0.39 1.02
CA GLU A 55 4.54 -0.25 -0.35
C GLU A 55 4.71 -1.64 -0.95
N GLN A 56 4.15 -1.86 -2.15
CA GLN A 56 4.10 -3.18 -2.77
C GLN A 56 4.99 -3.28 -4.01
N HIS A 57 5.26 -2.16 -4.68
CA HIS A 57 5.78 -2.20 -6.04
C HIS A 57 7.23 -2.63 -6.10
N ILE A 58 8.08 -2.16 -5.18
CA ILE A 58 9.51 -2.51 -5.18
C ILE A 58 9.65 -4.02 -5.00
N ALA A 59 9.11 -4.56 -3.93
CA ALA A 59 9.24 -5.98 -3.61
C ALA A 59 8.50 -6.87 -4.61
N ARG A 60 7.31 -6.49 -5.11
CA ARG A 60 6.64 -7.26 -6.18
C ARG A 60 7.44 -7.26 -7.49
N SER A 61 8.10 -6.16 -7.85
CA SER A 61 8.94 -6.10 -9.05
C SER A 61 10.15 -7.03 -8.97
N ALA A 62 10.63 -7.29 -7.74
CA ALA A 62 11.70 -8.24 -7.44
C ALA A 62 11.20 -9.69 -7.27
N GLY A 63 9.90 -9.94 -7.41
CA GLY A 63 9.31 -11.29 -7.29
C GLY A 63 8.97 -11.71 -5.86
N CYS A 64 9.01 -10.81 -4.88
CA CYS A 64 8.62 -11.15 -3.51
C CYS A 64 7.13 -11.51 -3.43
N ALA A 65 6.82 -12.58 -2.70
CA ALA A 65 5.47 -13.03 -2.43
C ALA A 65 4.79 -12.11 -1.42
N TYR A 66 3.48 -11.95 -1.57
CA TYR A 66 2.61 -11.20 -0.67
C TYR A 66 1.46 -12.09 -0.22
N ARG A 67 0.85 -11.72 0.91
CA ARG A 67 -0.36 -12.33 1.46
C ARG A 67 -1.36 -11.24 1.83
N TRP A 68 -2.64 -11.51 1.61
CA TRP A 68 -3.73 -10.66 2.07
C TRP A 68 -3.90 -10.69 3.59
N ASP A 69 -4.15 -9.52 4.18
CA ASP A 69 -4.54 -9.36 5.58
C ASP A 69 -5.94 -8.74 5.67
N ASP A 70 -6.91 -9.54 6.14
CA ASP A 70 -8.30 -9.13 6.34
C ASP A 70 -8.51 -8.12 7.48
N VAL A 71 -7.50 -7.89 8.33
CA VAL A 71 -7.59 -6.88 9.39
C VAL A 71 -7.30 -5.50 8.81
N THR A 72 -6.19 -5.36 8.10
CA THR A 72 -5.75 -4.09 7.51
C THR A 72 -6.28 -3.85 6.10
N LEU A 73 -6.94 -4.84 5.50
CA LEU A 73 -7.41 -4.84 4.10
C LEU A 73 -6.30 -4.47 3.12
N SER A 74 -5.15 -5.13 3.29
CA SER A 74 -3.95 -4.84 2.51
C SER A 74 -3.16 -6.10 2.22
N PHE A 75 -2.31 -6.03 1.20
CA PHE A 75 -1.30 -7.05 0.96
C PHE A 75 -0.05 -6.75 1.77
N THR A 76 0.46 -7.75 2.48
CA THR A 76 1.71 -7.69 3.25
C THR A 76 2.74 -8.65 2.64
N PRO A 77 4.04 -8.28 2.58
CA PRO A 77 5.05 -9.17 2.03
C PRO A 77 5.25 -10.38 2.96
N VAL A 78 5.46 -11.55 2.36
CA VAL A 78 5.86 -12.75 3.10
C VAL A 78 7.31 -12.61 3.50
N ARG A 79 7.57 -12.66 4.81
CA ARG A 79 8.90 -12.52 5.42
C ARG A 79 9.09 -13.58 6.51
N ASP A 80 10.33 -13.95 6.77
CA ASP A 80 10.70 -14.77 7.92
C ASP A 80 10.87 -13.92 9.21
N ARG A 81 11.40 -14.54 10.26
CA ARG A 81 11.64 -13.85 11.56
C ARG A 81 12.78 -12.84 11.52
N GLU A 82 13.68 -12.97 10.55
CA GLU A 82 14.81 -12.07 10.32
C GLU A 82 14.51 -11.01 9.25
N LEU A 83 13.24 -10.98 8.80
CA LEU A 83 12.70 -10.07 7.81
C LEU A 83 13.23 -10.30 6.40
N GLU A 84 13.83 -11.46 6.14
CA GLU A 84 14.14 -11.91 4.78
C GLU A 84 12.82 -12.28 4.09
N SER A 85 12.62 -11.76 2.88
CA SER A 85 11.43 -12.01 2.08
C SER A 85 11.43 -13.43 1.49
N SER A 86 10.40 -13.77 0.71
CA SER A 86 10.39 -15.02 -0.06
C SER A 86 11.49 -15.12 -1.12
N VAL A 87 12.15 -14.01 -1.48
CA VAL A 87 13.29 -13.97 -2.41
C VAL A 87 14.57 -13.87 -1.59
N PRO A 88 15.47 -14.87 -1.65
CA PRO A 88 16.71 -14.85 -0.88
C PRO A 88 17.56 -13.61 -1.16
N GLY A 89 18.07 -12.99 -0.10
CA GLY A 89 18.89 -11.78 -0.16
C GLY A 89 18.09 -10.48 -0.18
N ILE A 90 16.76 -10.53 -0.27
CA ILE A 90 15.90 -9.34 -0.18
C ILE A 90 15.27 -9.28 1.21
N PHE A 91 15.65 -8.26 1.98
CA PHE A 91 15.11 -7.98 3.30
C PHE A 91 14.11 -6.81 3.21
N ILE A 92 12.99 -6.92 3.91
CA ILE A 92 11.96 -5.89 3.92
C ILE A 92 11.69 -5.52 5.38
N ALA A 93 11.97 -4.28 5.77
CA ALA A 93 11.83 -3.78 7.13
C ALA A 93 10.95 -2.53 7.20
N GLY A 94 10.36 -2.29 8.37
CA GLY A 94 9.54 -1.11 8.63
C GLY A 94 8.19 -1.17 7.93
N ASP A 95 7.63 -0.01 7.58
CA ASP A 95 6.24 0.08 7.09
C ASP A 95 6.03 -0.60 5.72
N ALA A 96 7.11 -0.86 4.96
CA ALA A 96 7.06 -1.71 3.76
C ALA A 96 6.69 -3.18 4.08
N GLY A 97 6.93 -3.60 5.33
CA GLY A 97 6.60 -4.92 5.84
C GLY A 97 5.24 -5.03 6.54
N GLY A 98 4.59 -3.90 6.83
CA GLY A 98 3.38 -3.82 7.65
C GLY A 98 3.39 -2.58 8.55
N THR A 99 2.23 -1.99 8.84
CA THR A 99 2.14 -0.74 9.59
C THR A 99 2.34 -0.96 11.10
N GLY A 100 3.59 -0.90 11.56
CA GLY A 100 3.97 -1.07 12.97
C GLY A 100 4.21 0.25 13.73
N GLY A 101 4.46 1.34 13.01
CA GLY A 101 4.84 2.64 13.57
C GLY A 101 6.36 2.82 13.66
N ALA A 102 6.79 4.08 13.79
CA ALA A 102 8.18 4.49 13.59
C ALA A 102 9.21 3.70 14.44
N MET A 103 8.92 3.48 15.73
CA MET A 103 9.85 2.76 16.59
C MET A 103 9.93 1.26 16.28
N ALA A 104 8.81 0.64 15.89
CA ALA A 104 8.84 -0.74 15.40
C ALA A 104 9.65 -0.84 14.10
N ALA A 105 9.56 0.17 13.23
CA ALA A 105 10.33 0.21 11.99
C ALA A 105 11.84 0.34 12.21
N VAL A 106 12.28 1.13 13.20
CA VAL A 106 13.69 1.21 13.60
C VAL A 106 14.20 -0.16 14.05
N ALA A 107 13.48 -0.82 14.96
CA ALA A 107 13.84 -2.14 15.45
C ALA A 107 13.83 -3.21 14.34
N GLU A 108 12.89 -3.14 13.39
CA GLU A 108 12.91 -4.00 12.20
C GLU A 108 14.15 -3.74 11.32
N GLY A 109 14.56 -2.49 11.15
CA GLY A 109 15.80 -2.16 10.45
C GLY A 109 17.03 -2.79 11.10
N GLU A 110 17.11 -2.76 12.43
CA GLU A 110 18.19 -3.42 13.18
C GLU A 110 18.20 -4.94 13.01
N ILE A 111 17.02 -5.58 13.07
CA ILE A 111 16.88 -7.04 12.86
C ILE A 111 17.41 -7.42 11.47
N ALA A 112 16.94 -6.72 10.42
CA ALA A 112 17.38 -6.99 9.05
C ALA A 112 18.88 -6.75 8.87
N ALA A 113 19.41 -5.65 9.42
CA ALA A 113 20.84 -5.34 9.35
C ALA A 113 21.70 -6.41 10.03
N ILE A 114 21.30 -6.90 11.20
CA ILE A 114 22.01 -7.97 11.91
C ILE A 114 22.01 -9.27 11.10
N ALA A 115 20.87 -9.63 10.49
CA ALA A 115 20.76 -10.81 9.65
C ALA A 115 21.70 -10.72 8.42
N ILE A 116 21.71 -9.56 7.74
CA ILE A 116 22.60 -9.27 6.61
C ILE A 116 24.07 -9.36 7.04
N LEU A 117 24.45 -8.67 8.12
CA LEU A 117 25.83 -8.67 8.61
C LEU A 117 26.30 -10.07 9.01
N ARG A 118 25.41 -10.88 9.60
CA ARG A 118 25.71 -12.27 9.96
C ARG A 118 25.96 -13.12 8.72
N ARG A 119 25.13 -12.95 7.67
CA ARG A 119 25.30 -13.64 6.38
C ARG A 119 26.59 -13.24 5.65
N LEU A 120 27.02 -11.99 5.80
CA LEU A 120 28.27 -11.47 5.23
C LEU A 120 29.50 -11.72 6.12
N GLU A 121 29.32 -12.42 7.25
CA GLU A 121 30.37 -12.68 8.24
C GLU A 121 31.06 -11.40 8.76
N LYS A 122 30.31 -10.29 8.82
CA LYS A 122 30.79 -8.97 9.29
C LYS A 122 30.43 -8.64 10.74
N ILE A 123 29.86 -9.60 11.47
CA ILE A 123 29.50 -9.45 12.89
C ILE A 123 29.80 -10.76 13.63
N SER A 124 30.27 -10.65 14.88
CA SER A 124 30.52 -11.84 15.69
C SER A 124 29.20 -12.51 16.11
N PRO A 125 29.16 -13.86 16.26
CA PRO A 125 27.94 -14.57 16.67
C PRO A 125 27.34 -14.04 17.98
N THR A 126 28.20 -13.66 18.94
CA THR A 126 27.79 -13.10 20.24
C THR A 126 27.14 -11.73 20.10
N ALA A 127 27.72 -10.85 19.27
CA ALA A 127 27.16 -9.52 19.03
C ALA A 127 25.83 -9.61 18.28
N ALA A 128 25.76 -10.43 17.24
CA ALA A 128 24.52 -10.67 16.47
C ALA A 128 23.39 -11.20 17.36
N SER A 129 23.67 -12.23 18.17
CA SER A 129 22.67 -12.83 19.06
C SER A 129 22.14 -11.84 20.10
N ARG A 130 23.00 -10.95 20.61
CA ARG A 130 22.62 -9.92 21.59
C ARG A 130 21.78 -8.83 20.94
N GLY A 131 22.25 -8.29 19.81
CA GLY A 131 21.56 -7.23 19.08
C GLY A 131 20.18 -7.69 18.61
N TYR A 132 20.07 -8.90 18.05
CA TYR A 132 18.80 -9.45 17.59
C TYR A 132 17.78 -9.54 18.75
N LYS A 133 18.20 -10.06 19.91
CA LYS A 133 17.32 -10.18 21.09
C LYS A 133 16.85 -8.82 21.60
N GLN A 134 17.71 -7.81 21.54
CA GLN A 134 17.35 -6.45 21.94
C GLN A 134 16.33 -5.85 20.95
N ALA A 135 16.66 -5.86 19.66
CA ALA A 135 15.80 -5.31 18.62
C ALA A 135 14.43 -6.01 18.57
N GLU A 136 14.39 -7.35 18.70
CA GLU A 136 13.12 -8.09 18.73
C GLU A 136 12.28 -7.77 19.97
N ARG A 137 12.91 -7.49 21.13
CA ARG A 137 12.19 -7.03 22.32
C ARG A 137 11.58 -5.64 22.09
N GLU A 138 12.32 -4.72 21.49
CA GLU A 138 11.84 -3.37 21.17
C GLU A 138 10.69 -3.43 20.16
N ARG A 139 10.87 -4.19 19.07
CA ARG A 139 9.84 -4.46 18.08
C ARG A 139 8.57 -5.03 18.71
N ALA A 140 8.70 -6.08 19.53
CA ALA A 140 7.55 -6.70 20.19
C ALA A 140 6.82 -5.72 21.12
N ALA A 141 7.55 -4.88 21.87
CA ALA A 141 6.95 -3.86 22.74
C ALA A 141 6.13 -2.82 21.95
N HIS A 142 6.65 -2.37 20.79
CA HIS A 142 5.97 -1.40 19.95
C HIS A 142 4.82 -2.00 19.13
N LEU A 143 4.88 -3.29 18.79
CA LEU A 143 3.80 -4.01 18.10
C LEU A 143 2.72 -4.57 19.05
N ALA A 144 2.99 -4.66 20.36
CA ALA A 144 2.02 -5.14 21.34
C ALA A 144 0.62 -4.48 21.27
N PRO A 145 0.47 -3.14 21.07
CA PRO A 145 -0.85 -2.51 20.96
C PRO A 145 -1.54 -2.74 19.61
N ARG A 146 -0.83 -3.25 18.59
CA ARG A 146 -1.31 -3.28 17.21
C ARG A 146 -2.59 -4.11 16.99
N PRO A 147 -2.74 -5.31 17.57
CA PRO A 147 -4.00 -6.07 17.45
C PRO A 147 -5.26 -5.33 17.93
N LEU A 148 -5.12 -4.40 18.88
CA LEU A 148 -6.21 -3.54 19.32
C LEU A 148 -6.42 -2.38 18.33
N LEU A 149 -5.34 -1.68 17.97
CA LEU A 149 -5.41 -0.52 17.08
C LEU A 149 -5.95 -0.89 15.70
N ASP A 150 -5.50 -2.00 15.12
CA ASP A 150 -5.94 -2.43 13.80
C ASP A 150 -7.43 -2.82 13.79
N ARG A 151 -7.97 -3.28 14.93
CA ARG A 151 -9.41 -3.53 15.09
C ARG A 151 -10.23 -2.25 15.29
N LEU A 152 -9.72 -1.30 16.08
CA LEU A 152 -10.41 -0.03 16.36
C LEU A 152 -10.42 0.91 15.15
N TYR A 153 -9.35 0.87 14.35
CA TYR A 153 -9.12 1.75 13.20
C TYR A 153 -9.10 0.98 11.88
N ARG A 154 -9.92 -0.08 11.77
CA ARG A 154 -10.11 -0.77 10.49
C ARG A 154 -10.52 0.23 9.39
N PRO A 155 -10.05 0.06 8.14
CA PRO A 155 -10.54 0.86 7.03
C PRO A 155 -12.07 0.79 6.95
N THR A 156 -12.68 1.89 6.52
CA THR A 156 -14.14 2.01 6.44
C THR A 156 -14.72 1.00 5.43
N PRO A 157 -15.95 0.50 5.63
CA PRO A 157 -16.59 -0.41 4.67
C PRO A 157 -16.67 0.14 3.24
N SER A 158 -16.70 1.47 3.07
CA SER A 158 -16.69 2.14 1.76
C SER A 158 -15.41 1.87 0.96
N VAL A 159 -14.27 1.60 1.62
CA VAL A 159 -13.01 1.22 0.94
C VAL A 159 -13.12 -0.17 0.32
N ALA A 160 -13.77 -1.10 1.02
CA ALA A 160 -13.96 -2.47 0.55
C ALA A 160 -15.12 -2.60 -0.46
N ALA A 161 -16.14 -1.77 -0.32
CA ALA A 161 -17.31 -1.74 -1.20
C ALA A 161 -17.65 -0.30 -1.62
N PRO A 162 -16.86 0.31 -2.52
CA PRO A 162 -17.15 1.65 -3.03
C PRO A 162 -18.48 1.72 -3.76
N ALA A 163 -19.13 2.88 -3.67
CA ALA A 163 -20.33 3.20 -4.43
C ALA A 163 -20.05 3.17 -5.94
N ASP A 164 -21.09 2.92 -6.75
CA ASP A 164 -20.96 2.75 -8.20
C ASP A 164 -20.39 3.99 -8.91
N ASP A 165 -20.71 5.18 -8.41
CA ASP A 165 -20.26 6.48 -8.91
C ASP A 165 -18.88 6.90 -8.38
N ALA A 166 -18.28 6.12 -7.48
CA ALA A 166 -16.95 6.38 -6.98
C ALA A 166 -15.89 6.16 -8.07
N VAL A 167 -15.01 7.14 -8.27
CA VAL A 167 -13.82 6.99 -9.13
C VAL A 167 -12.80 6.11 -8.42
N ILE A 168 -12.45 4.98 -9.04
CA ILE A 168 -11.48 4.02 -8.47
C ILE A 168 -10.08 4.26 -9.03
N CYS A 169 -9.94 4.48 -10.34
CA CYS A 169 -8.66 4.79 -10.96
C CYS A 169 -8.58 6.27 -11.34
N ARG A 170 -8.07 7.10 -10.43
CA ARG A 170 -7.93 8.55 -10.67
C ARG A 170 -7.12 8.89 -11.93
N CYS A 171 -6.10 8.11 -12.26
CA CYS A 171 -5.22 8.45 -13.39
C CYS A 171 -5.85 8.23 -14.76
N GLU A 172 -6.80 7.29 -14.87
CA GLU A 172 -7.51 6.97 -16.12
C GLU A 172 -9.00 7.29 -16.00
N GLU A 173 -9.40 7.96 -14.91
CA GLU A 173 -10.76 8.39 -14.60
C GLU A 173 -11.84 7.29 -14.61
N ILE A 174 -11.46 6.05 -14.25
CA ILE A 174 -12.37 4.89 -14.27
C ILE A 174 -13.17 4.75 -12.96
N GLY A 175 -14.49 4.63 -13.09
CA GLY A 175 -15.44 4.44 -12.00
C GLY A 175 -15.67 3.00 -11.57
N CYS A 176 -16.24 2.83 -10.37
CA CYS A 176 -16.57 1.52 -9.79
C CYS A 176 -17.59 0.75 -10.64
N ARG A 177 -18.60 1.44 -11.20
CA ARG A 177 -19.60 0.85 -12.11
C ARG A 177 -18.97 0.15 -13.31
N GLU A 178 -18.01 0.80 -13.97
CA GLU A 178 -17.34 0.28 -15.17
C GLU A 178 -16.51 -0.96 -14.84
N ILE A 179 -15.81 -0.92 -13.71
CA ILE A 179 -15.04 -2.07 -13.21
C ILE A 179 -15.96 -3.25 -12.92
N ARG A 180 -17.07 -3.03 -12.20
CA ARG A 180 -18.06 -4.10 -11.92
C ARG A 180 -18.65 -4.68 -13.20
N ALA A 181 -18.97 -3.83 -14.19
CA ALA A 181 -19.47 -4.27 -15.48
C ALA A 181 -18.46 -5.14 -16.23
N ALA A 182 -17.18 -4.75 -16.25
CA ALA A 182 -16.12 -5.54 -16.88
C ALA A 182 -15.90 -6.89 -16.17
N ILE A 183 -15.93 -6.93 -14.84
CA ILE A 183 -15.82 -8.20 -14.09
C ILE A 183 -17.03 -9.09 -14.37
N ALA A 184 -18.24 -8.54 -14.40
CA ALA A 184 -19.46 -9.28 -14.75
C ALA A 184 -19.43 -9.84 -16.19
N ALA A 185 -18.69 -9.19 -17.10
CA ALA A 185 -18.47 -9.66 -18.46
C ALA A 185 -17.37 -10.75 -18.57
N GLY A 186 -16.81 -11.23 -17.45
CA GLY A 186 -15.81 -12.31 -17.43
C GLY A 186 -14.36 -11.83 -17.32
N CYS A 187 -14.13 -10.59 -16.85
CA CYS A 187 -12.79 -10.13 -16.53
C CYS A 187 -12.36 -10.64 -15.14
N ASP A 188 -11.53 -11.68 -15.12
CA ASP A 188 -11.24 -12.45 -13.90
C ASP A 188 -10.03 -11.96 -13.10
N GLY A 189 -9.22 -11.04 -13.63
CA GLY A 189 -8.01 -10.61 -12.95
C GLY A 189 -7.59 -9.16 -13.20
N PRO A 190 -6.75 -8.56 -12.32
CA PRO A 190 -6.32 -7.17 -12.43
C PRO A 190 -5.63 -6.85 -13.77
N ASN A 191 -4.75 -7.72 -14.27
CA ASN A 191 -4.07 -7.48 -15.54
C ASN A 191 -5.00 -7.52 -16.76
N GLN A 192 -6.06 -8.31 -16.70
CA GLN A 192 -7.09 -8.33 -17.75
C GLN A 192 -7.93 -7.04 -17.68
N LEU A 193 -8.27 -6.59 -16.46
CA LEU A 193 -8.99 -5.34 -16.26
C LEU A 193 -8.17 -4.14 -16.74
N LYS A 194 -6.85 -4.18 -16.50
CA LYS A 194 -5.88 -3.22 -17.05
C LYS A 194 -5.91 -3.19 -18.58
N ALA A 195 -6.04 -4.34 -19.26
CA ALA A 195 -6.12 -4.35 -20.72
C ALA A 195 -7.42 -3.74 -21.26
N PHE A 196 -8.55 -3.96 -20.58
CA PHE A 196 -9.86 -3.46 -21.02
C PHE A 196 -10.13 -2.01 -20.63
N LEU A 197 -9.83 -1.63 -19.39
CA LEU A 197 -10.19 -0.34 -18.80
C LEU A 197 -8.97 0.54 -18.50
N ARG A 198 -7.75 0.09 -18.83
CA ARG A 198 -6.50 0.81 -18.57
C ARG A 198 -6.19 1.04 -17.08
N THR A 199 -6.98 0.48 -16.17
CA THR A 199 -6.79 0.65 -14.72
C THR A 199 -5.37 0.24 -14.31
N GLY A 200 -4.67 1.14 -13.64
CA GLY A 200 -3.28 0.93 -13.22
C GLY A 200 -2.23 1.23 -14.30
N MET A 201 -2.59 1.76 -15.47
CA MET A 201 -1.64 2.21 -16.51
C MET A 201 -1.14 3.64 -16.34
N GLY A 202 -1.83 4.47 -15.54
CA GLY A 202 -1.39 5.83 -15.28
C GLY A 202 -0.07 5.94 -14.50
N PRO A 203 0.45 7.14 -14.25
CA PRO A 203 1.77 7.35 -13.63
C PRO A 203 1.89 6.75 -12.22
N CYS A 204 0.77 6.55 -11.51
CA CYS A 204 0.79 5.85 -10.21
C CYS A 204 1.05 4.33 -10.31
N GLN A 205 0.93 3.74 -11.51
CA GLN A 205 1.12 2.30 -11.79
C GLN A 205 0.26 1.39 -10.89
N GLY A 206 -0.96 1.82 -10.56
CA GLY A 206 -1.88 1.04 -9.75
C GLY A 206 -1.65 1.11 -8.24
N ARG A 207 -0.77 1.99 -7.74
CA ARG A 207 -0.57 2.23 -6.29
C ARG A 207 -1.84 2.64 -5.56
N LEU A 208 -2.69 3.44 -6.22
CA LEU A 208 -3.92 3.96 -5.63
C LEU A 208 -5.11 3.01 -5.83
N CYS A 209 -5.27 2.45 -7.02
CA CYS A 209 -6.45 1.65 -7.36
C CYS A 209 -6.28 0.13 -7.19
N GLY A 210 -5.05 -0.38 -7.14
CA GLY A 210 -4.77 -1.81 -7.26
C GLY A 210 -5.38 -2.65 -6.15
N THR A 211 -5.27 -2.21 -4.89
CA THR A 211 -5.84 -2.94 -3.75
C THR A 211 -7.35 -2.99 -3.85
N THR A 212 -8.01 -1.86 -4.15
CA THR A 212 -9.46 -1.79 -4.35
C THR A 212 -9.93 -2.65 -5.50
N ILE A 213 -9.20 -2.67 -6.62
CA ILE A 213 -9.53 -3.54 -7.77
C ILE A 213 -9.42 -5.02 -7.40
N SER A 214 -8.38 -5.40 -6.66
CA SER A 214 -8.21 -6.77 -6.18
C SER A 214 -9.39 -7.19 -5.28
N MET A 215 -9.84 -6.29 -4.38
CA MET A 215 -11.01 -6.52 -3.53
C MET A 215 -12.32 -6.60 -4.34
N LEU A 216 -12.53 -5.74 -5.33
CA LEU A 216 -13.74 -5.76 -6.18
C LEU A 216 -13.85 -7.07 -6.98
N ILE A 217 -12.72 -7.53 -7.55
CA ILE A 217 -12.64 -8.80 -8.27
C ILE A 217 -12.92 -9.96 -7.30
N ALA A 218 -12.27 -9.97 -6.13
CA ALA A 218 -12.44 -10.98 -5.10
C ALA A 218 -13.90 -11.09 -4.64
N ALA A 219 -14.55 -9.96 -4.36
CA ALA A 219 -15.94 -9.91 -3.92
C ALA A 219 -16.90 -10.45 -5.00
N GLN A 220 -16.71 -10.09 -6.26
CA GLN A 220 -17.55 -10.55 -7.37
C GLN A 220 -17.37 -12.04 -7.65
N ARG A 221 -16.12 -12.53 -7.62
CA ARG A 221 -15.76 -13.95 -7.84
C ARG A 221 -16.00 -14.84 -6.61
N LYS A 222 -16.25 -14.25 -5.44
CA LYS A 222 -16.37 -14.94 -4.14
C LYS A 222 -15.10 -15.73 -3.76
N VAL A 223 -13.94 -15.14 -4.03
CA VAL A 223 -12.62 -15.68 -3.71
C VAL A 223 -11.88 -14.74 -2.76
N SER A 224 -10.73 -15.16 -2.25
CA SER A 224 -9.87 -14.24 -1.47
C SER A 224 -9.16 -13.23 -2.39
N PRO A 225 -8.77 -12.05 -1.88
CA PRO A 225 -7.90 -11.14 -2.64
C PRO A 225 -6.55 -11.74 -3.02
N ASP A 226 -6.05 -12.73 -2.27
CA ASP A 226 -4.87 -13.51 -2.68
C ASP A 226 -5.10 -14.25 -4.01
N GLU A 227 -6.29 -14.84 -4.21
CA GLU A 227 -6.64 -15.55 -5.45
C GLU A 227 -7.01 -14.59 -6.59
N ALA A 228 -7.64 -13.45 -6.28
CA ALA A 228 -7.86 -12.38 -7.26
C ALA A 228 -6.52 -11.82 -7.79
N GLY A 229 -5.50 -11.82 -6.94
CA GLY A 229 -4.16 -11.37 -7.25
C GLY A 229 -4.04 -9.84 -7.30
N PHE A 230 -2.87 -9.38 -7.71
CA PHE A 230 -2.55 -7.97 -7.91
C PHE A 230 -2.01 -7.76 -9.32
N TYR A 231 -1.78 -6.51 -9.72
CA TYR A 231 -1.07 -6.22 -10.96
C TYR A 231 0.32 -6.84 -10.99
N THR A 232 0.75 -7.26 -12.18
CA THR A 232 2.17 -7.52 -12.41
C THR A 232 2.91 -6.19 -12.41
N VAL A 233 3.81 -6.01 -11.44
CA VAL A 233 4.64 -4.81 -11.31
C VAL A 233 5.92 -4.99 -12.12
N ARG A 234 6.32 -3.95 -12.87
CA ARG A 234 7.50 -3.95 -13.74
C ARG A 234 8.33 -2.69 -13.50
N SER A 235 9.61 -2.78 -13.83
CA SER A 235 10.49 -1.61 -13.94
C SER A 235 10.11 -0.78 -15.18
N PRO A 236 10.26 0.56 -15.15
CA PRO A 236 10.69 1.40 -14.02
C PRO A 236 9.56 1.65 -13.02
N LEU A 237 9.88 1.72 -11.73
CA LEU A 237 8.89 1.87 -10.66
C LEU A 237 8.29 3.28 -10.60
N SER A 238 9.07 4.27 -11.02
CA SER A 238 8.66 5.65 -11.20
C SER A 238 8.99 6.05 -12.64
N PRO A 239 8.25 7.00 -13.24
CA PRO A 239 8.60 7.51 -14.55
C PRO A 239 10.04 8.02 -14.57
N VAL A 240 10.81 7.52 -15.52
CA VAL A 240 12.14 8.03 -15.89
C VAL A 240 12.08 8.46 -17.35
N THR A 241 12.81 9.50 -17.67
CA THR A 241 12.92 9.99 -19.05
C THR A 241 13.75 9.02 -19.89
N VAL A 242 13.52 9.03 -21.20
CA VAL A 242 14.33 8.25 -22.13
C VAL A 242 15.79 8.71 -22.11
N GLY A 243 16.04 10.01 -21.88
CA GLY A 243 17.40 10.56 -21.72
C GLY A 243 18.14 9.96 -20.53
N GLU A 244 17.51 9.96 -19.34
CA GLU A 244 18.10 9.33 -18.15
C GLU A 244 18.42 7.85 -18.36
N LEU A 245 17.59 7.11 -19.12
CA LEU A 245 17.85 5.72 -19.45
C LEU A 245 18.98 5.55 -20.48
N ALA A 246 19.12 6.46 -21.44
CA ALA A 246 20.18 6.44 -22.43
C ALA A 246 21.55 6.71 -21.79
N ASP A 247 21.61 7.68 -20.88
CA ASP A 247 22.82 8.09 -20.18
C ASP A 247 23.38 6.99 -19.26
N LEU A 248 22.56 6.02 -18.82
CA LEU A 248 23.02 4.86 -18.03
C LEU A 248 24.01 3.96 -18.79
N SER A 249 24.05 4.02 -20.13
CA SER A 249 24.86 3.14 -20.97
C SER A 249 26.28 3.65 -21.25
N GLU A 250 26.58 4.93 -20.96
CA GLU A 250 27.87 5.53 -21.30
C GLU A 250 29.00 5.14 -20.31
N ASP A 251 28.66 4.66 -19.11
CA ASP A 251 29.63 4.25 -18.07
C ASP A 251 29.92 2.73 -18.03
N SER A 252 29.24 1.91 -18.84
CA SER A 252 29.62 0.50 -18.99
C SER A 252 30.46 0.33 -20.25
N GLU A 253 31.77 0.14 -20.09
CA GLU A 253 32.60 -0.46 -21.15
C GLU A 253 31.91 -1.75 -21.61
N LEU A 254 31.31 -1.72 -22.80
CA LEU A 254 30.84 -2.93 -23.46
C LEU A 254 32.05 -3.85 -23.59
N PRO A 255 31.99 -5.12 -23.13
CA PRO A 255 33.09 -6.04 -23.33
C PRO A 255 33.39 -6.11 -24.84
N PRO A 256 34.68 -6.10 -25.24
CA PRO A 256 35.04 -6.05 -26.65
C PRO A 256 34.40 -7.23 -27.39
N ASP A 257 33.78 -6.93 -28.53
CA ASP A 257 33.15 -7.91 -29.40
C ASP A 257 34.16 -9.04 -29.71
N SER A 258 33.87 -10.24 -29.22
CA SER A 258 34.71 -11.43 -29.42
C SER A 258 34.42 -12.09 -30.77
N THR A 259 34.46 -11.29 -31.84
CA THR A 259 34.44 -11.77 -33.21
C THR A 259 35.62 -11.21 -33.99
N THR A 260 36.76 -11.89 -33.88
CA THR A 260 37.69 -12.19 -34.98
C THR A 260 38.46 -13.46 -34.67
#